data_AF-A0A503PQL2-F1
#
_entry.id   AF-A0A503PQL2-F1
#
_cell.length_a   1.000
_cell.length_b   1.000
_cell.length_c   1.000
_cell.angle_alpha   90.00
_cell.angle_beta   90.00
_cell.angle_gamma   90.00
#
_symmetry.space_group_name_H-M   'P 1'
#
loop_
_entity.id
_entity.type
_entity.pdbx_description
1 polymer ?
#
loop_
_entity_poly.entity_id
_entity_poly.type
_entity_poly.pdbx_seq_one_letter_code
_entity_poly.pdbx_strand_id
1 'polypeptide(L)' 'MKLFGDVDVNRLCRAMKCERCGRKDNIECDVIVPVAAERERMTVRRLVTIQVRKSPVWRDD' A
#
# COMPACT_ATOMS: atom_id res chain seq x y z
N MET A 1 -12.64 -3.92 6.24
CA MET A 1 -11.72 -4.54 5.27
C MET A 1 -10.30 -4.16 5.68
N LYS A 2 -9.48 -5.12 6.12
CA LYS A 2 -8.04 -4.92 6.33
C LYS A 2 -7.34 -5.51 5.10
N LEU A 3 -6.48 -4.76 4.42
CA LEU A 3 -5.74 -5.25 3.24
C LEU A 3 -4.88 -6.47 3.59
N PHE A 4 -4.13 -6.37 4.70
CA PHE A 4 -3.22 -7.41 5.16
C PHE A 4 -3.50 -7.88 6.60
N GLY A 5 -4.40 -7.22 7.32
CA GLY A 5 -4.59 -7.45 8.76
C GLY A 5 -3.67 -6.54 9.59
N ASP A 6 -3.34 -6.98 10.80
CA ASP A 6 -2.28 -6.37 11.62
C ASP A 6 -0.96 -7.05 11.24
N VAL A 7 -0.16 -6.36 10.41
CA VAL A 7 1.09 -6.91 9.86
C VAL A 7 2.21 -5.92 10.10
N ASP A 8 3.36 -6.44 10.53
CA ASP A 8 4.58 -5.67 10.67
C ASP A 8 4.96 -4.98 9.35
N VAL A 9 5.33 -3.70 9.40
CA VAL A 9 5.59 -2.91 8.19
C VAL A 9 6.73 -3.50 7.37
N ASN A 10 7.75 -4.09 8.00
CA ASN A 10 8.87 -4.73 7.28
C ASN A 10 8.42 -5.99 6.53
N ARG A 11 7.35 -6.65 7.00
CA ARG A 11 6.74 -7.79 6.32
C ARG A 11 5.78 -7.37 5.21
N LEU A 12 5.25 -6.15 5.26
CA LEU A 12 4.27 -5.65 4.29
C LEU A 12 4.82 -5.64 2.86
N CYS A 13 6.04 -5.11 2.65
CA CYS A 13 6.71 -5.11 1.34
C CYS A 13 6.85 -6.53 0.77
N ARG A 14 7.12 -7.52 1.62
CA ARG A 14 7.33 -8.91 1.21
C ARG A 14 6.02 -9.69 1.03
N ALA A 15 4.93 -9.20 1.61
CA ALA A 15 3.61 -9.83 1.58
C ALA A 15 2.84 -9.48 0.30
N MET A 16 3.06 -8.29 -0.27
CA MET A 16 2.47 -7.93 -1.55
C MET A 16 3.22 -8.54 -2.73
N LYS A 17 2.47 -9.26 -3.57
CA LYS A 17 2.97 -9.83 -4.84
C LYS A 17 2.11 -9.31 -5.97
N CYS A 18 2.73 -8.99 -7.10
CA CYS A 18 1.99 -8.73 -8.32
C CYS A 18 1.31 -10.02 -8.79
N GLU A 19 -0.02 -10.01 -8.97
CA GLU A 19 -0.75 -11.18 -9.46
C GLU A 19 -0.35 -11.59 -10.89
N ARG A 20 0.13 -10.63 -11.70
CA ARG A 20 0.52 -10.87 -13.11
C ARG A 20 1.91 -11.48 -13.26
N CYS A 21 2.90 -10.98 -12.52
CA CYS A 21 4.30 -11.40 -12.67
C CYS A 21 4.91 -12.08 -11.45
N GLY A 22 4.16 -12.17 -10.34
CA GLY A 22 4.60 -12.79 -9.08
C GLY A 22 5.68 -12.01 -8.32
N ARG A 23 6.20 -10.91 -8.90
CA ARG A 23 7.28 -10.13 -8.29
C ARG A 23 6.78 -9.26 -7.12
N LYS A 24 7.71 -8.93 -6.23
CA LYS A 24 7.47 -8.24 -4.94
C LYS A 24 8.15 -6.87 -4.84
N ASP A 25 8.85 -6.47 -5.89
CA ASP A 25 9.73 -5.31 -5.98
C ASP A 25 9.01 -4.02 -6.40
N ASN A 26 7.73 -4.10 -6.76
CA ASN A 26 6.97 -2.97 -7.30
C ASN A 26 6.32 -2.08 -6.23
N ILE A 27 6.61 -2.29 -4.94
CA ILE A 27 5.99 -1.52 -3.85
C ILE A 27 7.07 -0.98 -2.94
N GLU A 28 7.07 0.34 -2.81
CA GLU A 28 7.84 1.10 -1.82
C GLU A 28 6.95 1.32 -0.59
N CYS A 29 7.45 0.99 0.60
CA CYS A 29 6.79 1.32 1.85
C CYS A 29 7.78 2.06 2.74
N ASP A 30 7.42 3.28 3.12
CA ASP A 30 8.18 4.08 4.05
C ASP A 30 7.48 4.16 5.40
N VAL A 31 8.28 4.07 6.47
CA VAL A 31 7.84 4.34 7.83
C VAL A 31 8.25 5.75 8.19
N ILE A 32 7.27 6.59 8.46
CA ILE A 32 7.50 7.95 8.95
C ILE A 32 7.31 7.95 10.46
N VAL A 33 8.31 8.44 11.20
CA VAL A 33 8.25 8.65 12.65
C VAL A 33 8.23 10.16 12.91
N PRO A 34 7.05 10.78 12.91
CA PRO A 34 6.94 12.23 13.06
C PRO A 34 7.29 12.67 14.49
N VAL A 35 7.98 13.80 14.61
CA VAL A 35 8.25 14.44 15.91
C VAL A 35 6.98 15.07 16.48
N ALA A 36 6.97 15.43 17.77
CA ALA A 36 5.76 15.91 18.46
C ALA A 36 5.07 17.09 17.75
N ALA A 37 5.85 18.05 17.25
CA ALA A 37 5.32 19.22 16.54
C ALA A 37 4.74 18.88 15.15
N GLU A 38 5.24 17.83 14.49
CA GLU A 38 4.69 17.34 13.22
C GLU A 38 3.42 16.53 13.45
N ARG A 39 3.37 15.75 14.55
CA ARG A 39 2.18 15.01 14.96
C ARG A 39 1.00 15.92 15.23
N GLU A 40 1.21 17.05 15.90
CA GLU A 40 0.17 18.05 16.17
C GLU A 40 -0.42 18.63 14.87
N ARG A 41 0.40 18.78 13.83
CA ARG A 41 -0.02 19.31 12.52
C ARG A 41 -0.54 18.24 11.56
N MET A 42 -0.34 16.95 11.85
CA MET A 42 -0.77 15.84 11.01
C MET A 42 -2.25 15.49 11.24
N THR A 43 -3.04 15.47 10.18
CA THR A 43 -4.39 14.89 10.22
C THR A 43 -4.35 13.42 9.79
N VAL A 44 -4.36 12.51 10.77
CA VAL A 44 -4.47 11.07 10.51
C VAL A 44 -5.92 10.75 10.13
N ARG A 45 -6.14 10.35 8.88
CA ARG A 45 -7.47 9.97 8.37
C ARG A 45 -7.66 8.46 8.45
N ARG A 46 -8.86 8.04 8.83
CA ARG A 46 -9.25 6.63 8.81
C ARG A 46 -9.48 6.19 7.37
N LEU A 47 -8.70 5.22 6.90
CA LEU A 47 -8.91 4.59 5.60
C LEU A 47 -10.22 3.79 5.61
N VAL A 48 -11.18 4.19 4.77
CA VAL A 48 -12.51 3.56 4.71
C VAL A 48 -12.58 2.47 3.64
N THR A 49 -11.98 2.73 2.48
CA THR A 49 -11.97 1.80 1.34
C THR A 49 -10.75 2.01 0.48
N ILE A 50 -10.37 0.98 -0.27
CA ILE A 50 -9.30 1.04 -1.29
C ILE A 50 -9.93 0.57 -2.59
N GLN A 51 -9.89 1.43 -3.60
CA GLN A 51 -10.44 1.14 -4.91
C GLN A 51 -9.32 0.71 -5.85
N VAL A 52 -9.36 -0.55 -6.28
CA VAL A 52 -8.48 -1.05 -7.33
C VAL A 52 -9.16 -0.79 -8.68
N ARG A 53 -8.59 0.09 -9.50
CA ARG A 53 -9.06 0.31 -10.88
C ARG A 53 -8.36 -0.65 -11.82
N LYS A 54 -9.12 -1.49 -12.53
CA LYS A 54 -8.62 -2.30 -13.64
C LYS A 54 -8.82 -1.52 -14.94
N SER A 55 -7.74 -1.29 -15.68
CA SER A 55 -7.79 -0.67 -17.01
C SER A 55 -7.78 -1.75 -18.09
N PRO A 56 -8.64 -1.65 -19.13
CA PRO A 56 -8.61 -2.58 -20.25
C PRO A 56 -7.29 -2.45 -21.01
N VAL A 57 -6.69 -3.59 -21.33
CA VAL A 57 -5.50 -3.70 -22.19
C VAL A 57 -5.97 -4.36 -23.47
N TRP A 58 -6.04 -3.56 -24.53
CA TRP A 58 -6.37 -4.04 -25.87
C TRP A 58 -5.14 -4.67 -26.51
N ARG A 59 -5.35 -5.73 -27.27
CA ARG A 59 -4.33 -6.35 -28.11
C ARG A 59 -4.83 -6.23 -29.55
N ASP A 60 -3.97 -5.72 -30.41
CA ASP A 60 -4.22 -5.63 -31.85
C ASP A 60 -3.54 -6.84 -32.50
N ASP A 61 -4.24 -7.97 -32.49
CA ASP A 61 -3.94 -9.13 -33.34
C ASP A 61 -4.71 -9.04 -34.68
#